data_AF-A0A0B1SPD5-F1
#
_entry.id   AF-A0A0B1SPD5-F1
#
_cell.length_a   1.000
_cell.length_b   1.000
_cell.length_c   1.000
_cell.angle_alpha   90.00
_cell.angle_beta   90.00
_cell.angle_gamma   90.00
#
_symmetry.space_group_name_H-M   'P 1'
#
loop_
_entity.id
_entity.type
_entity.pdbx_description
1 polymer ?
#
loop_
_entity_poly.entity_id
_entity_poly.type
_entity_poly.pdbx_seq_one_letter_code
_entity_poly.pdbx_strand_id
1 'polypeptide(L)'
;MYATEKTDNGASRIYFMVPEGDAGNVFVVNHRNKVVASQNLTSGNFVDIRPGFVDNGEYMLYYGKDCEGTACPKKIPFTAAMGSVRVLHIHDNSMEGDYHELVRPNTVSILWVLPQYFVITLGEVLLSVTGLEFAYSQSAPNMKSVLQVF
;
A
#
# COMPACT_ATOMS: atom_id res chain seq x y z
N MET A 1 -22.34 -3.69 -4.13
CA MET A 1 -22.15 -3.47 -2.69
C MET A 1 -20.67 -3.22 -2.47
N TYR A 2 -20.27 -2.07 -1.91
CA TYR A 2 -18.86 -1.78 -1.65
C TYR A 2 -18.43 -2.42 -0.32
N ALA A 3 -17.22 -2.97 -0.26
CA ALA A 3 -16.66 -3.43 1.00
C ALA A 3 -16.04 -2.24 1.73
N THR A 4 -16.38 -2.05 3.00
CA THR A 4 -15.80 -1.05 3.89
C THR A 4 -14.62 -1.61 4.70
N GLU A 5 -14.10 -2.77 4.29
CA GLU A 5 -12.95 -3.41 4.92
C GLU A 5 -11.66 -3.02 4.21
N LYS A 6 -10.59 -3.05 4.99
CA LYS A 6 -9.24 -2.82 4.49
C LYS A 6 -8.81 -4.01 3.62
N THR A 7 -8.05 -3.73 2.58
CA THR A 7 -7.46 -4.77 1.75
C THR A 7 -6.36 -5.52 2.51
N ASP A 8 -6.42 -6.85 2.51
CA ASP A 8 -5.42 -7.70 3.18
C ASP A 8 -4.01 -7.52 2.60
N ASN A 9 -3.93 -7.17 1.30
CA ASN A 9 -2.68 -7.00 0.58
C ASN A 9 -2.09 -5.58 0.69
N GLY A 10 -2.71 -4.67 1.45
CA GLY A 10 -2.29 -3.27 1.55
C GLY A 10 -2.41 -2.47 0.25
N ALA A 11 -3.09 -3.01 -0.76
CA ALA A 11 -3.37 -2.34 -2.02
C ALA A 11 -4.38 -1.21 -1.83
N SER A 12 -4.23 -0.13 -2.58
CA SER A 12 -5.26 0.91 -2.66
C SER A 12 -6.41 0.40 -3.52
N ARG A 13 -7.61 0.28 -2.97
CA ARG A 13 -8.79 -0.17 -3.72
C ARG A 13 -9.67 1.03 -4.10
N ILE A 14 -10.06 1.08 -5.36
CA ILE A 14 -10.98 2.10 -5.86
C ILE A 14 -12.23 1.42 -6.40
N TYR A 15 -13.39 1.77 -5.86
CA TYR A 15 -14.69 1.38 -6.39
C TYR A 15 -15.20 2.45 -7.36
N PHE A 16 -15.77 2.02 -8.48
CA PHE A 16 -16.39 2.94 -9.42
C PHE A 16 -17.90 2.95 -9.22
N MET A 17 -18.46 4.15 -9.05
CA MET A 17 -19.90 4.39 -9.10
C MET A 17 -20.23 5.17 -10.36
N VAL A 18 -20.96 4.51 -11.26
CA VAL A 18 -21.37 5.07 -12.54
C VAL A 18 -22.89 5.24 -12.52
N PRO A 19 -23.43 6.43 -12.83
CA PRO A 19 -24.87 6.70 -12.83
C PRO A 19 -25.58 6.05 -14.03
N GLU A 20 -24.89 5.89 -15.18
CA GLU A 20 -25.39 5.18 -16.36
C GLU A 20 -24.82 3.75 -16.40
N GLY A 21 -25.65 2.77 -16.76
CA GLY A 21 -25.36 1.33 -16.56
C GLY A 21 -24.03 0.79 -17.11
N ASP A 22 -23.42 1.44 -18.10
CA ASP A 22 -22.06 1.12 -18.59
C ASP A 22 -21.39 2.38 -19.16
N ALA A 23 -20.21 2.73 -18.62
CA ALA A 23 -19.39 3.86 -19.07
C ALA A 23 -18.13 3.45 -19.85
N GLY A 24 -17.98 2.16 -20.18
CA GLY A 24 -16.86 1.64 -20.98
C GLY A 24 -15.73 1.07 -20.12
N ASN A 25 -14.46 1.37 -20.45
CA ASN A 25 -13.29 0.81 -19.76
C ASN A 25 -12.46 1.88 -19.06
N VAL A 26 -11.87 1.54 -17.91
CA VAL A 26 -10.96 2.38 -17.14
C VAL A 26 -9.57 1.79 -17.24
N PHE A 27 -8.59 2.65 -17.49
CA PHE A 27 -7.18 2.31 -17.50
C PHE A 27 -6.47 3.15 -16.45
N VAL A 28 -5.80 2.48 -15.53
CA VAL A 28 -4.93 3.09 -14.54
C VAL A 28 -3.55 3.22 -15.14
N VAL A 29 -3.02 4.43 -15.23
CA VAL A 29 -1.73 4.73 -15.83
C VAL A 29 -0.82 5.36 -14.78
N ASN A 30 0.42 4.86 -14.66
CA ASN A 30 1.43 5.43 -13.77
C ASN A 30 2.16 6.62 -14.45
N HIS A 31 2.92 7.42 -13.69
CA HIS A 31 3.76 8.51 -14.18
C HIS A 31 4.66 8.16 -15.39
N ARG A 32 5.01 6.88 -15.57
CA ARG A 32 5.75 6.39 -16.75
C ARG A 32 4.89 6.10 -17.99
N ASN A 33 3.64 6.56 -18.05
CA ASN A 33 2.66 6.26 -19.10
C ASN A 33 2.41 4.76 -19.34
N LYS A 34 2.71 3.91 -18.37
CA LYS A 34 2.44 2.47 -18.43
C LYS A 34 1.07 2.18 -17.82
N VAL A 35 0.22 1.46 -18.55
CA VAL A 35 -1.05 0.92 -18.02
C VAL A 35 -0.72 -0.15 -16.97
N VAL A 36 -1.20 0.06 -15.75
CA VAL A 36 -0.98 -0.82 -14.58
C VAL A 36 -2.15 -1.78 -14.41
N ALA A 37 -3.37 -1.30 -14.61
CA ALA A 37 -4.58 -2.08 -14.47
C ALA A 37 -5.67 -1.56 -15.42
N SER A 38 -6.56 -2.44 -15.83
CA SER A 38 -7.73 -2.13 -16.63
C SER A 38 -8.95 -2.86 -16.08
N GLN A 39 -10.11 -2.21 -16.09
CA GLN A 39 -11.36 -2.78 -15.64
C GLN A 39 -12.54 -2.14 -16.39
N ASN A 40 -13.66 -2.85 -16.52
CA ASN A 40 -14.88 -2.27 -17.07
C ASN A 40 -15.52 -1.31 -16.04
N LEU A 41 -15.95 -0.12 -16.46
CA LEU A 41 -16.71 0.85 -15.67
C LEU A 41 -18.17 0.41 -15.56
N THR A 42 -18.41 -0.50 -14.64
CA THR A 42 -19.76 -0.80 -14.16
C THR A 42 -19.86 -0.43 -12.68
N SER A 43 -21.06 -0.06 -12.24
CA SER A 43 -21.28 0.27 -10.83
C SER A 43 -20.98 -0.94 -9.95
N GLY A 44 -20.04 -0.78 -9.02
CA GLY A 44 -19.60 -1.83 -8.09
C GLY A 44 -18.35 -2.60 -8.52
N ASN A 45 -17.83 -2.40 -9.73
CA ASN A 45 -16.49 -2.86 -10.07
C ASN A 45 -15.43 -2.07 -9.31
N PHE A 46 -14.28 -2.71 -9.09
CA PHE A 46 -13.17 -2.11 -8.39
C PHE A 46 -11.83 -2.40 -9.07
N VAL A 47 -10.85 -1.55 -8.80
CA VAL A 47 -9.46 -1.75 -9.20
C VAL A 47 -8.56 -1.67 -7.98
N ASP A 48 -7.60 -2.60 -7.92
CA ASP A 48 -6.59 -2.65 -6.86
C ASP A 48 -5.26 -2.14 -7.42
N ILE A 49 -4.75 -1.07 -6.82
CA ILE A 49 -3.50 -0.42 -7.22
C ILE A 49 -2.48 -0.61 -6.11
N ARG A 50 -1.28 -1.08 -6.47
CA ARG A 50 -0.16 -1.22 -5.55
C ARG A 50 0.88 -0.14 -5.85
N PRO A 51 0.91 0.97 -5.07
CA PRO A 51 1.97 1.95 -5.21
C PRO A 51 3.32 1.33 -4.88
N GLY A 52 4.36 1.74 -5.60
CA GLY A 52 5.73 1.37 -5.26
C GLY A 52 6.12 1.97 -3.90
N PHE A 53 7.05 1.32 -3.19
CA PHE A 53 7.48 1.76 -1.85
C PHE A 53 8.09 3.17 -1.80
N VAL A 54 8.63 3.66 -2.92
CA VAL A 54 9.32 4.96 -3.05
C VAL A 54 8.63 5.85 -4.10
N ASP A 55 7.43 5.46 -4.55
CA ASP A 55 6.65 6.25 -5.50
C ASP A 55 5.69 7.17 -4.74
N ASN A 56 5.43 8.37 -5.25
CA ASN A 56 4.49 9.33 -4.64
C ASN A 56 3.02 8.87 -4.75
N GLY A 57 2.79 7.72 -5.42
CA GLY A 57 1.47 7.12 -5.58
C GLY A 57 0.57 7.92 -6.52
N GLU A 58 1.13 8.76 -7.39
CA GLU A 58 0.37 9.52 -8.38
C GLU A 58 0.03 8.65 -9.59
N TYR A 59 -1.27 8.51 -9.85
CA TYR A 59 -1.81 7.76 -10.96
C TYR A 59 -2.80 8.62 -11.75
N MET A 60 -2.92 8.32 -13.04
CA MET A 60 -3.90 8.91 -13.92
C MET A 60 -4.92 7.85 -14.32
N LEU A 61 -6.19 8.12 -14.08
CA LEU A 61 -7.30 7.28 -14.51
C LEU A 61 -7.81 7.78 -15.86
N TYR A 62 -7.72 6.94 -16.87
CA TYR A 62 -8.25 7.19 -18.21
C TYR A 62 -9.53 6.39 -18.37
N TYR A 63 -10.63 7.01 -18.79
CA TYR A 63 -11.90 6.31 -18.98
C TYR A 63 -12.68 6.80 -20.21
N GLY A 64 -13.50 5.91 -20.77
CA GLY A 64 -14.38 6.21 -21.88
C GLY A 64 -14.95 4.96 -22.53
N LYS A 65 -15.96 5.16 -23.39
CA LYS A 65 -16.50 4.13 -24.28
C LYS A 65 -15.54 3.93 -25.46
N ASP A 66 -15.24 2.68 -25.77
CA ASP A 66 -14.41 2.27 -26.93
C ASP A 66 -13.02 2.93 -27.01
N CYS A 67 -12.30 2.99 -25.89
CA CYS A 67 -10.92 3.47 -25.86
C CYS A 67 -9.95 2.41 -25.32
N GLU A 68 -8.69 2.49 -25.74
CA GLU A 68 -7.64 1.57 -25.34
C GLU A 68 -6.44 2.34 -24.74
N GLY A 69 -6.12 2.04 -23.49
CA GLY A 69 -4.98 2.61 -22.77
C GLY A 69 -5.06 4.13 -22.60
N THR A 70 -4.03 4.85 -23.07
CA THR A 70 -3.89 6.31 -22.92
C THR A 70 -4.69 7.12 -23.94
N ALA A 71 -5.40 6.47 -24.87
CA ALA A 71 -6.17 7.14 -25.91
C ALA A 71 -7.57 7.62 -25.46
N CYS A 72 -7.94 7.41 -24.19
CA CYS A 72 -9.25 7.82 -23.69
C CYS A 72 -9.35 9.35 -23.53
N PRO A 73 -10.52 9.95 -23.84
CA PRO A 73 -10.70 11.40 -23.85
C PRO A 73 -10.76 12.02 -22.45
N LYS A 74 -11.19 11.24 -21.44
CA LYS A 74 -11.33 11.71 -20.06
C LYS A 74 -10.20 11.17 -19.21
N LYS A 75 -9.60 12.06 -18.42
CA LYS A 75 -8.50 11.76 -17.49
C LYS A 75 -8.78 12.37 -16.12
N ILE A 76 -8.60 11.59 -15.07
CA ILE A 76 -8.72 12.04 -13.67
C ILE A 76 -7.42 11.70 -12.95
N PRO A 77 -6.68 12.69 -12.44
CA PRO A 77 -5.56 12.43 -11.53
C PRO A 77 -6.09 11.86 -10.21
N PHE A 78 -5.37 10.88 -9.67
CA PHE A 78 -5.70 10.23 -8.41
C PHE A 78 -4.44 9.81 -7.67
N THR A 79 -4.38 10.08 -6.37
CA THR A 79 -3.28 9.63 -5.50
C THR A 79 -3.67 8.33 -4.79
N ALA A 80 -3.04 7.23 -5.17
CA ALA A 80 -3.22 5.93 -4.53
C ALA A 80 -2.28 5.79 -3.34
N ALA A 81 -2.86 5.74 -2.14
CA ALA A 81 -2.13 5.53 -0.90
C ALA A 81 -2.37 4.11 -0.37
N MET A 82 -1.33 3.49 0.19
CA MET A 82 -1.37 2.10 0.65
C MET A 82 -2.49 1.87 1.68
N GLY A 83 -3.28 0.82 1.45
CA GLY A 83 -4.38 0.41 2.32
C GLY A 83 -5.59 1.34 2.33
N SER A 84 -5.64 2.36 1.46
CA SER A 84 -6.82 3.22 1.31
C SER A 84 -7.89 2.55 0.46
N VAL A 85 -9.16 2.77 0.81
CA VAL A 85 -10.32 2.33 0.03
C VAL A 85 -11.18 3.54 -0.26
N ARG A 86 -11.41 3.82 -1.53
CA ARG A 86 -12.15 5.00 -1.99
C ARG A 86 -13.20 4.64 -3.03
N VAL A 87 -14.27 5.40 -3.08
CA VAL A 87 -15.32 5.30 -4.09
C VAL A 87 -15.24 6.53 -4.97
N LEU A 88 -15.06 6.33 -6.27
CA LEU A 88 -15.02 7.41 -7.25
C LEU A 88 -16.39 7.50 -7.94
N HIS A 89 -16.99 8.69 -7.91
CA HIS A 89 -18.20 8.97 -8.65
C HIS A 89 -17.81 9.44 -10.05
N ILE A 90 -18.27 8.70 -11.06
CA ILE A 90 -17.97 8.98 -12.47
C ILE A 90 -19.14 9.76 -13.07
N HIS A 91 -18.86 10.97 -13.50
CA HIS A 91 -19.76 11.89 -14.17
C HIS A 91 -19.04 12.50 -15.38
N ASP A 92 -19.80 13.05 -16.32
CA ASP A 92 -19.24 13.65 -17.55
C ASP A 92 -18.29 14.82 -17.27
N ASN A 93 -18.46 15.46 -16.12
CA ASN A 93 -17.62 16.56 -15.63
C ASN A 93 -16.89 16.22 -14.32
N SER A 94 -16.61 14.94 -14.04
CA SER A 94 -15.86 14.56 -12.84
C SER A 94 -14.50 15.26 -12.83
N MET A 95 -14.28 16.05 -11.79
CA MET A 95 -13.02 16.74 -11.50
C MET A 95 -12.20 15.96 -10.47
N GLU A 96 -10.94 16.36 -10.30
CA GLU A 96 -10.10 15.90 -9.20
C GLU A 96 -10.81 16.18 -7.86
N GLY A 97 -11.15 15.12 -7.10
CA GLY A 97 -11.78 15.25 -5.78
C GLY A 97 -13.19 14.69 -5.61
N ASP A 98 -13.86 14.22 -6.68
CA ASP A 98 -15.21 13.61 -6.57
C ASP A 98 -15.15 12.14 -6.09
N TYR A 99 -14.54 11.93 -4.93
CA TYR A 99 -14.40 10.62 -4.31
C TYR A 99 -14.79 10.64 -2.84
N HIS A 100 -15.39 9.54 -2.39
CA HIS A 100 -15.64 9.28 -0.98
C HIS A 100 -14.60 8.32 -0.44
N GLU A 101 -13.89 8.73 0.61
CA GLU A 101 -12.97 7.86 1.33
C GLU A 101 -13.74 6.97 2.30
N LEU A 102 -13.67 5.65 2.09
CA LEU A 102 -14.26 4.66 2.98
C LEU A 102 -13.28 4.25 4.08
N VAL A 103 -12.02 4.05 3.69
CA VAL A 103 -10.94 3.62 4.59
C VAL A 103 -9.74 4.54 4.39
N ARG A 104 -9.29 5.13 5.49
CA ARG A 104 -8.14 6.04 5.50
C ARG A 104 -6.83 5.32 5.14
N PRO A 105 -5.90 6.00 4.46
CA PRO A 105 -4.59 5.46 4.15
C PRO A 105 -3.74 5.20 5.40
N ASN A 106 -2.76 4.32 5.26
CA ASN A 106 -1.71 4.17 6.27
C ASN A 106 -0.88 5.46 6.37
N THR A 107 -0.71 5.97 7.59
CA THR A 107 0.06 7.18 7.87
C THR A 107 1.55 6.92 8.08
N VAL A 108 1.91 5.69 8.45
CA VAL A 108 3.30 5.30 8.73
C VAL A 108 3.82 4.49 7.55
N SER A 109 4.96 4.92 7.00
CA SER A 109 5.67 4.17 5.97
C SER A 109 6.14 2.82 6.53
N ILE A 110 5.99 1.74 5.75
CA ILE A 110 6.51 0.42 6.09
C ILE A 110 8.02 0.44 6.37
N LEU A 111 8.75 1.41 5.82
CA LEU A 111 10.19 1.58 6.06
C LEU A 111 10.53 1.93 7.52
N TRP A 112 9.59 2.45 8.31
CA TRP A 112 9.81 2.72 9.75
C TRP A 112 10.03 1.46 10.60
N VAL A 113 9.69 0.30 10.05
CA VAL A 113 9.94 -0.99 10.67
C VAL A 113 11.44 -1.33 10.67
N LEU A 114 12.23 -0.82 9.72
CA LEU A 114 13.67 -1.08 9.64
C LEU A 114 14.45 -0.49 10.82
N PRO A 115 14.30 0.80 11.19
CA PRO A 115 14.93 1.34 12.40
C PRO A 115 14.54 0.58 13.67
N GLN A 116 13.28 0.17 13.79
CA GLN A 116 12.80 -0.57 14.95
C GLN A 116 13.50 -1.93 15.07
N TYR A 117 13.57 -2.70 13.99
CA TYR A 117 14.31 -3.95 13.98
C TYR A 117 15.80 -3.75 14.24
N PHE A 118 16.40 -2.71 13.68
CA PHE A 118 17.82 -2.43 13.91
C PHE A 118 18.14 -2.18 15.39
N VAL A 119 17.34 -1.35 16.08
CA VAL A 119 17.56 -1.05 17.50
C VAL A 119 17.32 -2.28 18.38
N ILE A 120 16.26 -3.05 18.11
CA ILE A 120 15.95 -4.27 18.88
C ILE A 120 17.04 -5.31 18.71
N THR A 121 17.45 -5.60 17.47
CA THR A 121 18.50 -6.59 17.17
C THR A 121 19.84 -6.17 17.74
N LEU A 122 20.20 -4.89 17.69
CA LEU A 122 21.43 -4.38 18.27
C LEU A 122 21.39 -4.46 19.81
N GLY A 123 20.26 -4.13 20.44
CA GLY A 123 20.05 -4.29 21.88
C GLY A 123 20.15 -5.75 22.32
N GLU A 124 19.57 -6.67 21.55
CA GLU A 124 19.65 -8.11 21.79
C GLU A 124 21.09 -8.63 21.72
N VAL A 125 21.85 -8.24 20.69
CA VAL A 125 23.26 -8.63 20.54
C VAL A 125 24.11 -8.07 21.67
N LEU A 126 23.96 -6.78 21.99
CA LEU A 126 24.74 -6.16 23.05
C LEU A 126 24.42 -6.76 24.42
N LEU A 127 23.15 -6.94 24.76
CA LEU A 127 22.75 -7.55 26.03
C LEU A 127 23.20 -9.00 26.13
N SER A 128 23.08 -9.78 25.04
CA SER A 128 23.45 -11.19 25.04
C SER A 128 24.96 -11.36 25.16
N VAL A 129 25.77 -10.68 24.34
CA VAL A 129 27.23 -10.82 24.35
C VAL A 129 27.83 -10.29 25.65
N THR A 130 27.45 -9.07 26.06
CA THR A 130 28.00 -8.47 27.29
C THR A 130 27.47 -9.15 28.56
N GLY A 131 26.21 -9.60 28.54
CA GLY A 131 25.61 -10.34 29.66
C GLY A 131 26.27 -11.69 29.86
N LEU A 132 26.55 -12.42 28.77
CA LEU A 132 27.29 -13.68 28.83
C LEU A 132 28.73 -13.46 29.31
N GLU A 133 29.38 -12.39 28.84
CA GLU A 133 30.75 -12.03 29.23
C GLU A 133 30.85 -11.68 30.72
N PHE A 134 29.89 -10.93 31.27
CA PHE A 134 29.81 -10.65 32.70
C PHE A 134 29.55 -11.93 33.52
N ALA A 135 28.61 -12.77 33.08
CA ALA A 135 28.32 -14.04 33.73
C ALA A 135 29.56 -14.98 33.73
N TYR A 136 30.33 -14.99 32.64
CA TYR A 136 31.57 -15.75 32.54
C TYR A 136 32.68 -15.18 33.45
N SER A 137 32.82 -13.86 33.52
CA SER A 137 33.82 -13.18 34.36
C SER A 137 33.56 -13.37 35.86
N GLN A 138 32.28 -13.31 36.29
CA GLN A 138 31.88 -13.39 37.70
C GLN A 138 31.57 -14.82 38.19
N SER A 139 31.59 -15.84 37.34
CA SER A 139 31.27 -17.21 37.75
C SER A 139 32.44 -17.90 38.46
N ALA A 140 32.13 -18.60 39.56
CA ALA A 140 33.07 -19.42 40.31
C ALA A 140 33.69 -20.52 39.40
N PRO A 141 34.96 -20.92 39.61
CA PRO A 141 35.69 -21.80 38.68
C PRO A 141 35.00 -23.14 38.40
N ASN A 142 34.16 -23.66 39.31
CA ASN A 142 33.42 -24.91 39.14
C ASN A 142 32.11 -24.77 38.33
N MET A 143 31.64 -23.55 38.02
CA MET A 143 30.41 -23.30 37.24
C MET A 143 30.68 -22.76 35.83
N LYS A 144 31.93 -22.44 35.48
CA LYS A 144 32.30 -21.94 34.15
C LYS A 144 31.96 -22.92 33.02
N SER A 145 32.01 -24.23 33.28
CA SER A 145 31.67 -25.24 32.26
C SER A 145 30.19 -25.29 31.92
N VAL A 146 29.29 -24.81 32.78
CA VAL A 146 27.84 -24.77 32.50
C VAL A 146 27.50 -23.61 31.57
N LEU A 147 28.22 -22.48 31.69
CA LEU A 147 28.07 -21.31 30.81
C LEU A 147 28.70 -21.53 29.43
N GLN A 148 29.65 -22.46 29.30
CA GLN A 148 30.29 -22.84 28.03
C GLN A 148 29.47 -23.87 27.22
N VAL A 149 28.33 -24.32 27.74
CA VAL A 149 27.43 -25.32 27.12
C VAL A 149 26.26 -24.68 26.36
N PHE A 150 26.16 -23.34 26.32
CA PHE A 150 25.22 -22.61 25.46
C PHE A 150 25.90 -22.06 24.21
#